data_AF-A0A8T6PHZ8-F1
#
_entry.id   AF-A0A8T6PHZ8-F1
#
_cell.length_a   1.000
_cell.length_b   1.000
_cell.length_c   1.000
_cell.angle_alpha   90.00
_cell.angle_beta   90.00
_cell.angle_gamma   90.00
#
_symmetry.space_group_name_H-M   'P 1'
#
loop_
_entity.id
_entity.type
_entity.pdbx_description
1 polymer ?
#
loop_
_entity_poly.entity_id
_entity_poly.type
_entity_poly.pdbx_seq_one_letter_code
_entity_poly.pdbx_strand_id
1 'polypeptide(L)' 'SGDVTLRLSEFAPASGQMKDRETGSVWDAWRGEAIAGPLAGEVLRRVDSTRAFWFGWKDWYPDTDIYLP' A
#
# COMPACT_ATOMS: atom_id res chain seq x y z
N SER A 1 18.84 3.31 -3.73
CA SER A 1 17.39 3.53 -3.82
C SER A 1 16.92 3.93 -2.43
N GLY A 2 16.56 5.20 -2.25
CA GLY A 2 16.16 5.73 -0.94
C GLY A 2 14.73 5.35 -0.59
N ASP A 3 14.33 5.49 0.67
CA ASP A 3 12.95 5.26 1.09
C ASP A 3 12.04 6.32 0.44
N VAL A 4 11.26 5.91 -0.56
CA VAL A 4 10.23 6.74 -1.18
C VAL A 4 8.92 6.50 -0.42
N THR A 5 8.41 7.53 0.24
CA THR A 5 7.08 7.49 0.86
C THR A 5 6.07 8.07 -0.11
N LEU A 6 5.21 7.23 -0.68
CA LEU A 6 4.13 7.72 -1.54
C LEU A 6 3.03 8.36 -0.70
N ARG A 7 2.52 9.50 -1.15
CA ARG A 7 1.31 10.12 -0.58
C ARG A 7 0.20 10.04 -1.60
N LEU A 8 -0.73 9.13 -1.39
CA LEU A 8 -1.78 8.89 -2.37
C LEU A 8 -2.77 10.05 -2.41
N SER A 9 -2.98 10.61 -3.60
CA SER A 9 -4.05 11.59 -3.85
C SER A 9 -5.35 10.92 -4.28
N GLU A 10 -5.24 9.76 -4.93
CA GLU A 10 -6.39 9.03 -5.47
C GLU A 10 -6.09 7.53 -5.50
N PHE A 11 -7.11 6.74 -5.19
CA PHE A 11 -7.12 5.29 -5.41
C PHE A 11 -8.41 4.91 -6.11
N ALA A 12 -8.28 4.22 -7.25
CA ALA A 12 -9.39 3.68 -8.04
C ALA A 12 -9.43 2.14 -7.87
N PRO A 13 -10.22 1.60 -6.94
CA PRO A 13 -10.15 0.18 -6.57
C PRO A 13 -10.52 -0.76 -7.72
N ALA A 14 -11.44 -0.35 -8.58
CA ALA A 14 -11.91 -1.16 -9.71
C ALA A 14 -10.80 -1.42 -10.74
N SER A 15 -9.91 -0.45 -10.97
CA SER A 15 -8.77 -0.57 -11.88
C SER A 15 -7.48 -0.95 -11.17
N GLY A 16 -7.44 -0.89 -9.84
CA GLY A 16 -6.22 -1.11 -9.06
C GLY A 16 -5.17 -0.01 -9.27
N GLN A 17 -5.59 1.19 -9.71
CA GLN A 17 -4.66 2.30 -9.95
C GLN A 17 -4.60 3.27 -8.78
N MET A 18 -3.40 3.71 -8.44
CA MET A 18 -3.14 4.72 -7.42
C MET A 18 -2.36 5.89 -8.03
N LYS A 19 -2.71 7.12 -7.67
CA LYS A 19 -1.93 8.30 -8.04
C LYS A 19 -1.18 8.84 -6.83
N ASP A 20 0.13 8.96 -6.96
CA ASP A 20 0.97 9.61 -5.97
C ASP A 20 0.94 11.13 -6.14
N ARG A 21 0.74 11.86 -5.05
CA ARG A 21 0.63 13.31 -5.00
C ARG A 21 1.97 14.01 -5.22
N GLU A 22 3.06 13.42 -4.75
CA GLU A 22 4.37 14.08 -4.74
C GLU A 22 4.96 14.15 -6.15
N THR A 23 4.84 13.07 -6.91
CA THR A 23 5.40 12.93 -8.27
C THR A 23 4.34 12.99 -9.37
N GLY A 24 3.06 12.79 -9.03
CA GLY A 24 1.99 12.64 -10.02
C GLY A 24 2.00 11.30 -10.75
N SER A 25 2.89 10.36 -10.38
CA SER A 25 3.01 9.05 -11.00
C SER A 25 1.78 8.18 -10.71
N VAL A 26 1.41 7.34 -11.68
CA VAL A 26 0.32 6.35 -11.56
C VAL A 26 0.92 4.97 -11.35
N TRP A 27 0.40 4.25 -10.37
CA TRP A 27 0.92 2.98 -9.89
C TRP A 27 -0.14 1.88 -9.98
N ASP A 28 0.28 0.67 -10.36
CA ASP A 28 -0.48 -0.56 -10.14
C ASP A 28 -0.38 -0.93 -8.66
N ALA A 29 -1.50 -0.85 -7.93
CA ALA A 29 -1.57 -1.05 -6.49
C ALA A 29 -1.23 -2.48 -6.04
N TRP A 30 -1.37 -3.47 -6.94
CA TRP A 30 -1.14 -4.88 -6.61
C TRP A 30 0.30 -5.30 -6.92
N ARG A 31 0.85 -4.79 -8.02
CA ARG A 31 2.23 -5.05 -8.41
C ARG A 31 3.22 -4.14 -7.69
N GLY A 32 2.79 -2.93 -7.32
CA GLY A 32 3.66 -1.88 -6.80
C GLY A 32 4.52 -1.25 -7.90
N GLU A 33 4.10 -1.31 -9.15
CA GLU A 33 4.84 -0.82 -10.32
C GLU A 33 4.25 0.50 -10.80
N ALA A 34 5.10 1.49 -11.07
CA ALA A 34 4.70 2.75 -11.69
C ALA A 34 4.45 2.51 -13.19
N ILE A 35 3.19 2.64 -13.61
CA ILE A 35 2.75 2.39 -14.99
C ILE A 35 2.71 3.67 -15.84
N ALA A 36 2.76 4.85 -15.22
CA ALA A 36 2.83 6.14 -15.91
C ALA A 36 3.41 7.25 -15.03
N GLY A 37 3.91 8.31 -15.67
CA GLY A 37 4.44 9.51 -15.00
C GLY A 37 5.95 9.45 -14.74
N PRO A 38 6.50 10.37 -13.94
CA PRO A 38 7.94 10.54 -13.76
C PRO A 38 8.69 9.32 -13.25
N LEU A 39 8.02 8.40 -12.55
CA LEU A 39 8.61 7.18 -12.01
C LEU A 39 8.27 5.92 -12.83
N ALA A 40 7.74 6.05 -14.05
CA ALA A 40 7.33 4.89 -14.85
C ALA A 40 8.46 3.83 -14.99
N GLY A 41 8.11 2.57 -14.74
CA GLY A 41 9.04 1.43 -14.71
C GLY A 41 9.68 1.15 -13.35
N GLU A 42 9.57 2.05 -12.38
CA GLU A 42 10.01 1.79 -11.01
C GLU A 42 9.08 0.81 -10.30
N VAL A 43 9.65 -0.03 -9.43
CA VAL A 43 8.92 -1.04 -8.66
C VAL A 43 9.20 -0.85 -7.16
N LEU A 44 8.14 -0.71 -6.38
CA LEU A 44 8.22 -0.60 -4.92
C LEU A 44 8.72 -1.90 -4.31
N ARG A 45 9.58 -1.77 -3.31
CA ARG A 45 9.97 -2.90 -2.46
C ARG A 45 8.75 -3.34 -1.64
N ARG A 46 8.32 -4.60 -1.82
CA ARG A 46 7.27 -5.18 -0.98
C ARG A 46 7.75 -5.31 0.46
N VAL A 47 6.86 -4.97 1.39
CA VAL A 47 7.04 -5.21 2.82
C VAL A 47 6.23 -6.44 3.19
N ASP A 48 6.76 -7.27 4.09
CA ASP A 48 6.06 -8.43 4.59
C ASP A 48 4.74 -8.02 5.23
N SER A 49 3.66 -8.68 4.82
CA SER A 49 2.31 -8.42 5.31
C SER A 49 1.58 -9.73 5.51
N THR A 50 0.67 -9.74 6.48
CA THR A 50 -0.16 -10.90 6.80
C THR A 50 -1.61 -10.48 6.74
N ARG A 51 -2.42 -11.22 5.97
CA ARG A 51 -3.88 -11.08 6.00
C ARG A 51 -4.43 -11.93 7.13
N ALA A 52 -5.08 -11.31 8.10
CA ALA A 52 -5.71 -12.00 9.22
C ALA A 52 -7.08 -11.39 9.52
N PHE A 53 -8.00 -12.21 10.04
CA PHE A 53 -9.15 -11.68 10.76
C PHE A 53 -8.68 -11.06 12.08
N TRP A 54 -9.32 -9.97 12.53
CA TRP A 54 -8.89 -9.29 13.76
C TRP A 54 -8.93 -10.22 14.99
N PHE A 55 -9.92 -11.11 15.08
CA PHE A 55 -10.02 -12.06 16.19
C PHE A 55 -8.91 -13.12 16.14
N GLY A 56 -8.57 -13.62 14.95
CA GLY A 56 -7.44 -14.53 14.78
C GLY A 56 -6.10 -13.86 15.10
N TRP A 57 -5.94 -12.58 14.75
CA TRP A 57 -4.78 -11.80 15.19
C TRP A 57 -4.71 -11.71 16.72
N LYS A 58 -5.83 -11.43 17.39
CA LYS A 58 -5.89 -11.35 18.86
C LYS A 58 -5.59 -12.69 19.53
N ASP A 59 -6.05 -13.81 18.96
CA ASP A 59 -5.75 -15.15 19.49
C ASP A 59 -4.24 -15.45 19.46
N TRP A 60 -3.53 -14.99 18.42
CA TRP A 60 -2.08 -15.19 18.26
C TRP A 60 -1.25 -14.14 19.00
N TYR A 61 -1.76 -12.92 19.12
CA TYR A 61 -1.11 -11.77 19.75
C TYR A 61 -2.01 -11.21 20.87
N PRO A 62 -2.09 -11.89 22.02
CA PRO A 62 -3.06 -11.59 23.07
C PRO A 62 -2.85 -10.23 23.74
N ASP A 63 -1.68 -9.60 23.60
CA ASP A 63 -1.41 -8.27 24.14
C ASP A 63 -1.83 -7.13 23.19
N THR A 64 -2.29 -7.45 21.97
CA THR A 64 -2.77 -6.42 21.02
C THR A 64 -4.08 -5.81 21.52
N ASP A 65 -4.12 -4.51 21.75
CA ASP A 65 -5.36 -3.80 22.08
C ASP A 65 -6.31 -3.75 20.88
N ILE A 66 -7.60 -3.97 21.15
CA ILE A 66 -8.66 -3.83 20.15
C ILE A 66 -9.40 -2.53 20.42
N TYR A 67 -9.39 -1.63 19.44
CA TYR A 67 -10.26 -0.46 19.47
C TYR A 67 -11.70 -0.87 19.14
N LEU A 68 -12.62 -0.56 20.04
CA LEU A 68 -14.06 -0.63 19.81
C LEU A 68 -14.60 0.81 19.76
N PRO A 69 -15.30 1.19 18.68
CA PRO A 69 -15.87 2.53 18.53
C PRO A 69 -17.03 2.80 19.51
#